data_AF-A0A1Q3CFZ4-F1
#
_entry.id   AF-A0A1Q3CFZ4-F1
#
_cell.length_a   1.000
_cell.length_b   1.000
_cell.length_c   1.000
_cell.angle_alpha   90.00
_cell.angle_beta   90.00
_cell.angle_gamma   90.00
#
_symmetry.space_group_name_H-M   'P 1'
#
loop_
_entity.id
_entity.type
_entity.pdbx_description
1 polymer ?
#
loop_
_entity_poly.entity_id
_entity_poly.type
_entity_poly.pdbx_seq_one_letter_code
_entity_poly.pdbx_strand_id
1 'polypeptide(L)'
;MTIFLQSLDYQLWHIIVNGPRMPTRTIDGVVSPKPENEYNDNHFRMLQLNSKAKHVLFCAVGPNEFNRISSCDSAKQIMLVHEYELFVKHDNECISDMLSRFTTIINSLKNLGKSYSNQELVRKILRCLPKNWTPK
;
A
#
# COMPACT_ATOMS: atom_id res chain seq x y z
N MET A 1 7.01 8.31 8.85
CA MET A 1 7.47 8.00 7.48
C MET A 1 7.12 9.09 6.47
N THR A 2 5.94 9.73 6.54
CA THR A 2 5.51 10.80 5.63
C THR A 2 6.47 12.00 5.55
N ILE A 3 6.84 12.59 6.69
CA ILE A 3 7.74 13.77 6.74
C ILE A 3 9.12 13.44 6.14
N PHE A 4 9.66 12.26 6.47
CA PHE A 4 10.93 11.77 5.93
C PHE A 4 10.89 11.65 4.40
N LEU A 5 9.86 11.00 3.84
CA LEU A 5 9.70 10.85 2.38
C LEU A 5 9.53 12.21 1.69
N GLN A 6 8.74 13.12 2.26
CA GLN A 6 8.56 14.47 1.74
C GLN A 6 9.85 15.28 1.76
N SER A 7 10.69 15.12 2.80
CA SER A 7 11.99 15.80 2.89
C SER A 7 13.03 15.26 1.93
N LEU A 8 12.93 13.98 1.54
CA LEU A 8 13.83 13.37 0.57
C LEU A 8 13.49 13.80 -0.86
N ASP A 9 12.24 13.58 -1.26
CA ASP A 9 11.73 13.96 -2.59
C ASP A 9 10.19 13.88 -2.58
N TYR A 10 9.54 15.03 -2.78
CA TYR A 10 8.09 15.12 -2.83
C TYR A 10 7.47 14.30 -3.98
N GLN A 11 8.18 14.10 -5.10
CA GLN A 11 7.71 13.26 -6.19
C GLN A 11 7.62 11.78 -5.78
N LEU A 12 8.55 11.32 -4.93
CA LEU A 12 8.48 9.96 -4.36
C LEU A 12 7.28 9.82 -3.43
N TRP A 13 7.07 10.78 -2.54
CA TRP A 13 5.87 10.80 -1.69
C TRP A 13 4.58 10.78 -2.52
N HIS A 14 4.51 11.58 -3.58
CA HIS A 14 3.33 11.65 -4.46
C HIS A 14 3.06 10.30 -5.16
N ILE A 15 4.09 9.60 -5.63
CA ILE A 15 3.97 8.25 -6.21
C ILE A 15 3.48 7.24 -5.18
N ILE A 16 3.99 7.29 -3.95
CA ILE A 16 3.60 6.37 -2.88
C ILE A 16 2.13 6.55 -2.51
N VAL A 17 1.66 7.78 -2.36
CA VAL A 17 0.27 8.06 -1.96
C VAL A 17 -0.72 7.72 -3.07
N ASN A 18 -0.44 8.16 -4.29
CA ASN A 18 -1.39 7.98 -5.40
C ASN A 18 -1.28 6.58 -6.02
N GLY A 19 -0.13 5.94 -5.91
CA GLY A 19 0.19 4.68 -6.57
C GLY A 19 0.78 4.90 -7.95
N PRO A 20 1.45 3.87 -8.51
CA PRO A 20 1.84 3.94 -9.91
C PRO A 20 0.56 4.03 -10.74
N ARG A 21 0.43 5.11 -11.51
CA ARG A 21 -0.47 5.09 -12.66
C ARG A 21 0.16 4.16 -13.69
N MET A 22 -0.21 2.88 -13.64
CA MET A 22 0.12 1.95 -14.71
C MET A 22 -0.33 2.60 -16.02
N PRO A 23 0.56 2.79 -17.01
CA PRO A 23 0.17 3.34 -18.29
C PRO A 23 -0.93 2.46 -18.88
N THR A 24 -2.09 3.05 -19.11
CA THR A 24 -3.24 2.35 -19.70
C THR A 24 -3.55 2.95 -21.05
N ARG A 25 -4.15 2.14 -21.92
CA ARG A 25 -4.75 2.55 -23.18
C ARG A 25 -6.20 2.13 -23.17
N THR A 26 -7.04 2.95 -23.81
CA THR A 26 -8.46 2.63 -24.00
C THR A 26 -8.63 2.29 -25.47
N ILE A 27 -9.04 1.05 -25.77
CA ILE A 27 -9.38 0.59 -27.12
C ILE A 27 -10.83 0.14 -27.06
N ASP A 28 -11.69 0.76 -27.86
CA ASP A 28 -13.14 0.46 -27.92
C ASP A 28 -13.84 0.48 -26.54
N GLY A 29 -13.46 1.43 -25.68
CA GLY A 29 -13.99 1.57 -24.32
C GLY A 29 -13.40 0.60 -23.29
N VAL A 30 -12.54 -0.34 -23.72
CA VAL A 30 -11.85 -1.28 -22.82
C VAL A 30 -10.51 -0.68 -22.38
N VAL A 31 -10.35 -0.48 -21.08
CA VAL A 31 -9.09 -0.04 -20.48
C VAL A 31 -8.17 -1.25 -20.30
N SER A 32 -7.01 -1.22 -20.95
CA SER A 32 -5.98 -2.26 -20.86
C SER A 32 -4.62 -1.66 -20.52
N PRO A 33 -3.69 -2.44 -19.93
CA PRO A 33 -2.30 -2.03 -19.80
C PRO A 33 -1.73 -1.68 -21.18
N LYS A 34 -1.07 -0.53 -21.26
CA LYS A 34 -0.37 -0.11 -22.46
C LYS A 34 0.91 -0.96 -22.59
N PRO A 35 1.25 -1.48 -23.78
CA PRO A 35 2.50 -2.21 -23.96
C PRO A 35 3.71 -1.25 -23.86
N GLU A 36 4.85 -1.78 -23.42
CA GLU A 36 6.04 -0.98 -23.11
C GLU A 36 6.61 -0.22 -24.32
N ASN A 37 6.45 -0.76 -25.53
CA ASN A 37 6.83 -0.08 -26.78
C ASN A 37 6.03 1.20 -27.07
N GLU A 38 4.87 1.38 -26.44
CA GLU A 38 4.04 2.60 -26.54
C GLU A 38 4.32 3.59 -25.39
N TYR A 39 5.30 3.30 -24.52
CA TYR A 39 5.62 4.19 -23.41
C TYR A 39 6.32 5.46 -23.90
N ASN A 40 6.00 6.59 -23.26
CA ASN A 40 6.67 7.86 -23.48
C ASN A 40 7.60 8.12 -22.29
N ASP A 41 8.42 9.17 -22.38
CA ASP A 41 9.39 9.53 -21.34
C ASP A 41 8.74 9.71 -19.96
N ASN A 42 7.50 10.22 -19.93
CA ASN A 42 6.76 10.38 -18.68
C ASN A 42 6.40 9.03 -18.05
N HIS A 43 6.00 8.03 -18.82
CA HIS A 43 5.74 6.68 -18.30
C HIS A 43 7.01 6.07 -17.69
N PHE A 44 8.14 6.15 -18.40
CA PHE A 44 9.43 5.67 -17.88
C PHE A 44 9.87 6.43 -16.63
N ARG A 45 9.69 7.75 -16.58
CA ARG A 45 9.96 8.57 -15.39
C ARG A 45 9.13 8.10 -14.19
N MET A 46 7.85 7.82 -14.38
CA MET A 46 6.96 7.35 -13.30
C MET A 46 7.38 5.96 -12.80
N LEU A 47 7.77 5.05 -13.69
CA LEU A 47 8.32 3.73 -13.32
C LEU A 47 9.62 3.87 -12.53
N GLN A 48 10.52 4.74 -12.97
CA GLN A 48 11.78 5.00 -12.27
C GLN A 48 11.54 5.59 -10.87
N LEU A 49 10.61 6.53 -10.72
CA LEU A 49 10.23 7.09 -9.42
C LEU A 49 9.65 6.00 -8.50
N ASN A 50 8.80 5.11 -9.01
CA ASN A 50 8.29 3.98 -8.22
C ASN A 50 9.43 3.04 -7.79
N SER A 51 10.37 2.72 -8.68
CA SER A 51 11.54 1.90 -8.33
C SER A 51 12.42 2.55 -7.26
N LYS A 52 12.68 3.85 -7.36
CA LYS A 52 13.39 4.63 -6.33
C LYS A 52 12.65 4.64 -5.01
N ALA A 53 11.34 4.86 -5.03
CA ALA A 53 10.50 4.83 -3.84
C ALA A 53 10.51 3.45 -3.17
N LYS A 54 10.43 2.36 -3.94
CA LYS A 54 10.58 0.99 -3.42
C LYS A 54 11.93 0.80 -2.73
N HIS A 55 13.02 1.23 -3.37
CA HIS A 55 14.36 1.12 -2.79
C HIS A 55 14.47 1.88 -1.45
N VAL A 56 14.00 3.12 -1.39
CA VAL A 56 13.98 3.90 -0.13
C VAL A 56 13.17 3.18 0.95
N LEU A 57 12.00 2.62 0.60
CA LEU A 57 11.19 1.86 1.55
C LEU A 57 11.88 0.57 2.01
N PHE A 58 12.55 -0.16 1.12
CA PHE A 58 13.34 -1.35 1.47
C PHE A 58 14.47 -1.02 2.45
N CYS A 59 15.14 0.13 2.28
CA CYS A 59 16.18 0.57 3.22
C CYS A 59 15.59 1.05 4.56
N ALA A 60 14.37 1.57 4.56
CA ALA A 60 13.70 2.04 5.76
C ALA A 60 13.10 0.90 6.60
N VAL A 61 12.65 -0.19 5.97
CA VAL A 61 12.19 -1.37 6.69
C VAL A 61 13.37 -2.28 7.04
N GLY A 62 13.40 -2.79 8.28
CA GLY A 62 14.45 -3.71 8.70
C GLY A 62 14.42 -5.03 7.88
N PRO A 63 15.52 -5.80 7.89
CA PRO A 63 15.62 -7.06 7.13
C PRO A 63 14.53 -8.08 7.50
N ASN A 64 13.98 -7.99 8.71
CA ASN A 64 12.89 -8.84 9.19
C ASN A 64 11.56 -8.63 8.44
N GLU A 65 11.35 -7.46 7.81
CA GLU A 65 10.12 -7.19 7.02
C GLU A 65 10.28 -7.49 5.53
N PHE A 66 11.50 -7.81 5.07
CA PHE A 66 11.80 -8.02 3.66
C PHE A 66 10.90 -9.09 3.01
N ASN A 67 10.70 -10.22 3.69
CA ASN A 67 9.86 -11.32 3.20
C ASN A 67 8.39 -10.93 2.98
N ARG A 68 7.91 -9.90 3.68
CA ARG A 68 6.52 -9.43 3.59
C ARG A 68 6.32 -8.48 2.43
N ILE A 69 7.34 -7.68 2.13
CA ILE A 69 7.27 -6.63 1.11
C ILE A 69 7.95 -7.02 -0.22
N SER A 70 8.73 -8.12 -0.25
CA SER A 70 9.39 -8.63 -1.46
C SER A 70 8.42 -8.97 -2.59
N SER A 71 7.19 -9.37 -2.24
CA SER A 71 6.09 -9.65 -3.18
C SER A 71 5.30 -8.41 -3.62
N CYS A 72 5.69 -7.21 -3.18
CA CYS A 72 4.97 -5.99 -3.55
C CYS A 72 5.49 -5.42 -4.87
N ASP A 73 4.58 -5.13 -5.79
CA ASP A 73 4.88 -4.63 -7.12
C ASP A 73 5.16 -3.12 -7.11
N SER A 74 4.53 -2.38 -6.18
CA SER A 74 4.62 -0.92 -6.08
C SER A 74 5.03 -0.42 -4.70
N ALA A 75 5.59 0.80 -4.67
CA ALA A 75 5.92 1.47 -3.41
C ALA A 75 4.66 1.75 -2.56
N LYS A 76 3.52 2.03 -3.21
CA LYS A 76 2.22 2.16 -2.54
C LYS A 76 1.79 0.88 -1.85
N GLN A 77 1.95 -0.27 -2.52
CA GLN A 77 1.61 -1.56 -1.94
C GLN A 77 2.50 -1.88 -0.74
N ILE A 78 3.81 -1.58 -0.81
CA ILE A 78 4.73 -1.70 0.34
C ILE A 78 4.23 -0.84 1.52
N MET A 79 3.87 0.41 1.25
CA MET A 79 3.36 1.34 2.26
C MET A 79 2.09 0.81 2.93
N LEU A 80 1.12 0.34 2.15
CA LEU A 80 -0.14 -0.21 2.65
C LEU A 80 0.05 -1.52 3.41
N VAL A 81 0.98 -2.38 2.97
CA VAL A 81 1.34 -3.60 3.72
C VAL A 81 1.94 -3.22 5.06
N HIS A 82 2.84 -2.25 5.10
CA HIS A 82 3.42 -1.77 6.35
C HIS A 82 2.35 -1.17 7.28
N GLU A 83 1.43 -0.35 6.75
CA GLU A 83 0.30 0.20 7.50
C GLU A 83 -0.63 -0.91 8.03
N TYR A 84 -0.92 -1.92 7.20
CA TYR A 84 -1.65 -3.11 7.63
C TYR A 84 -0.93 -3.83 8.77
N GLU A 85 0.38 -4.06 8.65
CA GLU A 85 1.15 -4.77 9.68
C GLU A 85 1.21 -4.01 11.02
N LEU A 86 1.32 -2.68 10.97
CA LEU A 86 1.31 -1.83 12.16
C LEU A 86 -0.09 -1.43 12.65
N PHE A 87 -1.14 -1.85 11.94
CA PHE A 87 -2.51 -1.48 12.28
C PHE A 87 -2.86 -1.88 13.71
N VAL A 88 -3.35 -0.92 14.48
CA VAL A 88 -3.86 -1.10 15.85
C VAL A 88 -5.08 -0.21 16.05
N LYS A 89 -5.92 -0.57 17.03
CA LYS A 89 -6.98 0.33 17.48
C LYS A 89 -6.34 1.55 18.17
N HIS A 90 -6.77 2.75 17.80
CA HIS A 90 -6.44 3.98 18.51
C HIS A 90 -7.29 4.12 19.79
N ASP A 91 -6.80 4.84 20.80
CA ASP A 91 -7.53 4.98 22.06
C ASP A 91 -8.87 5.73 21.88
N ASN A 92 -8.85 6.78 21.05
CA ASN A 92 -9.98 7.71 20.86
C ASN A 92 -10.94 7.35 19.72
N GLU A 93 -10.89 6.13 19.18
CA GLU A 93 -11.80 5.71 18.11
C GLU A 93 -12.79 4.63 18.57
N CYS A 94 -13.96 4.59 17.95
CA CYS A 94 -14.89 3.48 18.16
C CYS A 94 -14.51 2.27 17.27
N ILE A 95 -15.05 1.09 17.59
CA ILE A 95 -14.76 -0.13 16.81
C ILE A 95 -15.21 0.03 15.36
N SER A 96 -16.33 0.71 15.10
CA SER A 96 -16.81 0.97 13.74
C SER A 96 -15.81 1.79 12.92
N ASP A 97 -15.24 2.84 13.53
CA ASP A 97 -14.21 3.67 12.87
C ASP A 97 -12.95 2.86 12.59
N MET A 98 -12.50 2.08 13.57
CA MET A 98 -11.37 1.16 13.40
C MET A 98 -11.59 0.20 12.24
N LEU A 99 -12.75 -0.46 12.18
CA LEU A 99 -13.10 -1.38 11.09
C LEU A 99 -13.16 -0.67 9.74
N SER A 100 -13.68 0.56 9.68
CA SER A 100 -13.71 1.35 8.45
C SER A 100 -12.29 1.66 7.92
N ARG A 101 -11.36 2.06 8.80
CA ARG A 101 -9.95 2.25 8.44
C ARG A 101 -9.33 0.95 7.95
N PHE A 102 -9.56 -0.15 8.67
CA PHE A 102 -9.06 -1.46 8.28
C PHE A 102 -9.56 -1.89 6.89
N THR A 103 -10.88 -1.79 6.64
CA THR A 103 -11.49 -2.10 5.35
C THR A 103 -10.94 -1.23 4.23
N THR A 104 -10.65 0.05 4.50
CA THR A 104 -10.04 0.96 3.51
C THR A 104 -8.65 0.47 3.08
N ILE A 105 -7.82 0.02 4.03
CA ILE A 105 -6.50 -0.56 3.74
C ILE A 105 -6.65 -1.85 2.93
N ILE A 106 -7.53 -2.75 3.33
CA ILE A 106 -7.75 -4.04 2.64
C ILE A 106 -8.26 -3.84 1.21
N ASN A 107 -9.22 -2.95 1.00
CA ASN A 107 -9.74 -2.65 -0.32
C ASN A 107 -8.65 -2.03 -1.21
N SER A 108 -7.81 -1.15 -0.65
CA SER A 108 -6.69 -0.56 -1.38
C SER A 108 -5.65 -1.60 -1.77
N LEU A 109 -5.32 -2.55 -0.88
CA LEU A 109 -4.42 -3.67 -1.17
C LEU A 109 -5.01 -4.61 -2.23
N LYS A 110 -6.30 -4.93 -2.12
CA LYS A 110 -7.03 -5.78 -3.08
C LYS A 110 -7.02 -5.16 -4.49
N ASN A 111 -7.25 -3.85 -4.59
CA ASN A 111 -7.18 -3.12 -5.87
C ASN A 111 -5.78 -3.11 -6.50
N LEU A 112 -4.74 -3.32 -5.69
CA LEU A 112 -3.35 -3.46 -6.14
C LEU A 112 -2.93 -4.93 -6.30
N GLY A 113 -3.88 -5.86 -6.33
CA GLY A 113 -3.62 -7.28 -6.54
C GLY A 113 -3.17 -8.06 -5.31
N LYS A 114 -3.08 -7.44 -4.12
CA LYS A 114 -2.76 -8.13 -2.86
C LYS A 114 -4.01 -8.43 -2.06
N SER A 115 -4.37 -9.70 -1.97
CA SER A 115 -5.55 -10.15 -1.22
C SER A 115 -5.13 -10.96 0.01
N TYR A 116 -5.97 -10.91 1.04
CA TYR A 116 -5.84 -11.71 2.27
C TYR A 116 -7.08 -12.58 2.43
N SER A 117 -6.91 -13.78 2.97
CA SER A 117 -8.04 -14.64 3.30
C SER A 117 -8.84 -14.06 4.48
N ASN A 118 -10.14 -14.37 4.54
CA ASN A 118 -10.98 -13.96 5.68
C ASN A 118 -10.39 -14.40 7.02
N GLN A 119 -9.74 -15.57 7.07
CA GLN A 119 -9.12 -16.09 8.28
C GLN A 119 -7.93 -15.23 8.75
N GLU A 120 -7.12 -14.73 7.81
CA GLU A 120 -6.02 -13.80 8.11
C GLU A 120 -6.57 -12.46 8.61
N LEU A 121 -7.59 -11.93 7.94
CA LEU A 121 -8.23 -10.66 8.30
C LEU A 121 -8.85 -10.70 9.70
N VAL A 122 -9.58 -11.77 10.02
CA VAL A 122 -10.18 -11.95 11.36
C VAL A 122 -9.09 -12.03 12.42
N ARG A 123 -8.04 -12.85 12.20
CA ARG A 123 -6.92 -12.92 13.14
C ARG A 123 -6.22 -11.60 13.33
N LYS A 124 -6.08 -10.81 12.26
CA LYS A 124 -5.48 -9.50 12.32
C LYS A 124 -6.30 -8.57 13.20
N ILE A 125 -7.59 -8.42 12.93
CA ILE A 125 -8.50 -7.56 13.71
C ILE A 125 -8.46 -7.94 15.20
N LEU A 126 -8.54 -9.23 15.52
CA LEU A 126 -8.50 -9.72 16.90
C LEU A 126 -7.20 -9.34 17.63
N ARG A 127 -6.05 -9.30 16.92
CA ARG A 127 -4.76 -8.86 17.49
C ARG A 127 -4.66 -7.34 17.65
N CYS A 128 -5.45 -6.58 16.92
CA CYS A 128 -5.45 -5.11 16.93
C CYS A 128 -6.36 -4.52 18.01
N LEU A 129 -7.26 -5.33 18.58
CA LEU A 129 -8.13 -4.94 19.69
C LEU A 129 -7.36 -4.93 21.02
N PRO A 130 -7.71 -4.02 21.94
CA PRO A 130 -7.09 -3.99 23.27
C PRO A 130 -7.46 -5.26 24.06
N LYS A 131 -6.54 -5.74 24.92
CA LYS A 131 -6.69 -7.00 25.66
C LYS A 131 -7.91 -7.05 26.60
N ASN A 132 -8.43 -5.89 26.99
CA ASN A 132 -9.62 -5.76 27.83
C ASN A 132 -10.94 -5.80 27.02
N TRP A 133 -10.88 -5.95 25.71
CA TRP A 133 -12.07 -6.05 24.88
C TRP A 133 -12.80 -7.37 25.16
N THR A 134 -14.07 -7.27 25.52
CA THR A 134 -14.98 -8.40 25.68
C THR A 134 -16.07 -8.31 24.61
N PRO A 135 -16.38 -9.42 23.91
CA PRO A 135 -17.56 -9.45 23.05
C PRO A 135 -18.80 -9.21 23.91
N LYS A 136 -19.71 -8.35 23.44
CA LYS A 136 -21.04 -8.17 24.04
C LYS A 136 -21.98 -9.27 23.58
#